data_AF-A0A1A5D4V0-F1
#
_entry.id   AF-A0A1A5D4V0-F1
#
_cell.length_a   1.000
_cell.length_b   1.000
_cell.length_c   1.000
_cell.angle_alpha   90.00
_cell.angle_beta   90.00
_cell.angle_gamma   90.00
#
_symmetry.space_group_name_H-M   'P 1'
#
loop_
_entity.id
_entity.type
_entity.pdbx_description
1 polymer ?
#
loop_
_entity_poly.entity_id
_entity_poly.type
_entity_poly.pdbx_seq_one_letter_code
_entity_poly.pdbx_strand_id
1 'polypeptide(L)'
;MDTLLILGGLLLILAGYAWLVMLAFARGPLWGLACLLPPLAPVFLARHWGFARKALFLGALGCIPLVVGLAMLASRDSARLEAILSLQWLRSEPVAAPELDIALRGELDGQAFAPQQAELIDGVLSLREGQDFYARREVRIRLAAQPHGPLRLDVLPDDRGPRPVVEVSWLAPGADLPEAVRLERGYSLHLDLRPEAPNRLRGDFHLVLPTQYRTTLSGRIELYTDRLRYRDGQVDTRFDSADTLAYVLRDYLQRRFPGRQLELPASRLEPLGSIMQVPLDFRLDGEAQHL
;
A
#
# COMPACT_ATOMS: atom_id res chain seq x y z
N MET A 1 18.03 -16.82 4.22
CA MET A 1 18.31 -18.20 4.68
C MET A 1 17.14 -18.77 5.46
N ASP A 2 16.50 -17.98 6.33
CA ASP A 2 15.40 -18.42 7.21
C ASP A 2 14.17 -18.92 6.44
N THR A 3 13.81 -18.28 5.32
CA THR A 3 12.70 -18.69 4.43
C THR A 3 12.91 -20.08 3.85
N LEU A 4 14.16 -20.47 3.55
CA LEU A 4 14.48 -21.78 3.00
C LEU A 4 14.33 -22.88 4.05
N LEU A 5 14.61 -22.58 5.33
CA LEU A 5 14.36 -23.51 6.44
C LEU A 5 12.87 -23.75 6.66
N ILE A 6 12.06 -22.68 6.65
CA ILE A 6 10.60 -22.76 6.79
C ILE A 6 10.00 -23.55 5.63
N LEU A 7 10.39 -23.23 4.38
CA LEU A 7 9.91 -23.90 3.18
C LEU A 7 10.34 -25.37 3.13
N GLY A 8 11.59 -25.66 3.49
CA GLY A 8 12.12 -27.02 3.56
C GLY A 8 11.43 -27.87 4.62
N GLY A 9 11.15 -27.31 5.80
CA GLY A 9 10.38 -27.97 6.86
C GLY A 9 8.95 -28.29 6.44
N LEU A 10 8.27 -27.32 5.81
CA LEU A 10 6.93 -27.51 5.27
C LEU A 10 6.90 -28.59 4.17
N LEU A 11 7.87 -28.57 3.26
CA LEU A 11 7.96 -29.54 2.17
C LEU A 11 8.21 -30.96 2.71
N LEU A 12 9.01 -31.11 3.76
CA LEU A 12 9.24 -32.40 4.41
C LEU A 12 7.97 -32.93 5.12
N ILE A 13 7.20 -32.04 5.75
CA ILE A 13 5.89 -32.37 6.34
C ILE A 13 4.92 -32.82 5.24
N LEU A 14 4.83 -32.09 4.13
CA LEU A 14 3.98 -32.43 3.00
C LEU A 14 4.39 -33.75 2.34
N ALA A 15 5.70 -34.00 2.19
CA ALA A 15 6.21 -35.27 1.69
C ALA A 15 5.88 -36.44 2.62
N GLY A 16 6.02 -36.25 3.95
CA GLY A 16 5.59 -37.23 4.95
C GLY A 16 4.09 -37.50 4.91
N TYR A 17 3.27 -36.47 4.69
CA TYR A 17 1.82 -36.59 4.54
C TYR A 17 1.42 -37.30 3.24
N ALA A 18 2.02 -36.94 2.11
CA ALA A 18 1.80 -37.62 0.83
C ALA A 18 2.20 -39.10 0.91
N TRP A 19 3.31 -39.41 1.59
CA TRP A 19 3.71 -40.78 1.85
C TRP A 19 2.67 -41.54 2.69
N LEU A 20 2.09 -40.89 3.71
CA LEU A 20 1.03 -41.47 4.54
C LEU A 20 -0.23 -41.76 3.71
N VAL A 21 -0.63 -40.85 2.81
CA VAL A 21 -1.75 -41.03 1.89
C VAL A 21 -1.49 -42.19 0.93
N MET A 22 -0.29 -42.29 0.33
CA MET A 22 0.08 -43.43 -0.51
C MET A 22 0.00 -44.76 0.25
N LEU A 23 0.46 -44.78 1.51
CA LEU A 23 0.37 -45.94 2.39
C LEU A 23 -1.08 -46.34 2.70
N ALA A 24 -1.97 -45.36 2.84
CA ALA A 24 -3.39 -45.57 3.08
C ALA A 24 -4.09 -46.16 1.85
N PHE A 25 -3.79 -45.65 0.65
CA PHE A 25 -4.28 -46.21 -0.61
C PHE A 25 -3.83 -47.66 -0.83
N ALA A 26 -2.59 -48.00 -0.45
CA ALA A 26 -2.09 -49.38 -0.55
C ALA A 26 -2.85 -50.39 0.32
N ARG A 27 -3.63 -49.92 1.32
CA ARG A 27 -4.39 -50.76 2.24
C ARG A 27 -5.89 -50.79 1.94
N GLY A 28 -6.39 -49.80 1.21
CA GLY A 28 -7.74 -49.78 0.67
C GLY A 28 -8.15 -48.39 0.17
N PRO A 29 -8.98 -48.30 -0.88
CA PRO A 29 -9.39 -47.02 -1.46
C PRO A 29 -10.18 -46.13 -0.50
N LEU A 30 -10.97 -46.73 0.41
CA LEU A 30 -11.71 -46.01 1.45
C LEU A 30 -10.77 -45.32 2.46
N TRP A 31 -9.64 -45.93 2.79
CA TRP A 31 -8.66 -45.36 3.71
C TRP A 31 -7.81 -44.27 3.05
N GLY A 32 -7.48 -44.44 1.76
CA GLY A 32 -6.85 -43.39 0.96
C GLY A 32 -7.71 -42.12 0.90
N LEU A 33 -9.02 -42.27 0.66
CA LEU A 33 -9.97 -41.17 0.61
C LEU A 33 -10.18 -40.50 1.98
N ALA A 34 -10.22 -41.29 3.06
CA ALA A 34 -10.29 -40.77 4.42
C ALA A 34 -9.04 -39.96 4.79
N CYS A 35 -7.83 -40.45 4.45
CA CYS A 35 -6.58 -39.71 4.69
C CYS A 35 -6.41 -38.48 3.79
N LEU A 36 -7.20 -38.31 2.74
CA LEU A 36 -7.19 -37.08 1.95
C LEU A 36 -7.79 -35.90 2.73
N LEU A 37 -8.70 -36.18 3.68
CA LEU A 37 -9.20 -35.21 4.62
C LEU A 37 -8.32 -35.19 5.89
N PRO A 38 -7.61 -34.06 6.17
CA PRO A 38 -6.77 -33.91 7.37
C PRO A 38 -7.40 -34.35 8.70
N PRO A 39 -8.71 -34.09 8.98
CA PRO A 39 -9.31 -34.50 10.26
C PRO A 39 -9.49 -36.02 10.41
N LEU A 40 -9.51 -36.79 9.31
CA LEU A 40 -9.75 -38.25 9.35
C LEU A 40 -8.45 -39.07 9.30
N ALA A 41 -7.34 -38.47 8.89
CA ALA A 41 -6.00 -39.06 8.95
C ALA A 41 -5.58 -39.65 10.33
N PRO A 42 -5.88 -39.01 11.49
CA PRO A 42 -5.53 -39.59 12.80
C PRO A 42 -6.25 -40.91 13.11
N VAL A 43 -7.43 -41.16 12.53
CA VAL A 43 -8.17 -42.43 12.72
C VAL A 43 -7.45 -43.60 12.04
N PHE A 44 -6.89 -43.37 10.86
CA PHE A 44 -6.04 -44.35 10.17
C PHE A 44 -4.73 -44.59 10.94
N LEU A 45 -4.12 -43.52 11.46
CA LEU A 45 -2.89 -43.60 12.24
C LEU A 45 -3.07 -44.40 13.54
N ALA A 46 -4.19 -44.20 14.24
CA ALA A 46 -4.54 -44.95 15.46
C ALA A 46 -4.78 -46.45 15.17
N ARG A 47 -5.38 -46.78 14.02
CA ARG A 47 -5.73 -48.16 13.67
C ARG A 47 -4.58 -48.95 13.00
N HIS A 48 -3.64 -48.27 12.34
CA HIS A 48 -2.53 -48.88 11.60
C HIS A 48 -1.15 -48.31 12.00
N TRP A 49 -0.96 -48.12 13.31
CA TRP A 49 0.23 -47.52 13.94
C TRP A 49 1.57 -48.13 13.46
N GLY A 50 1.68 -49.46 13.42
CA GLY A 50 2.94 -50.13 13.06
C GLY A 50 3.45 -49.82 11.66
N PHE A 51 2.54 -49.50 10.73
CA PHE A 51 2.86 -49.23 9.32
C PHE A 51 3.03 -47.74 9.06
N ALA A 52 2.21 -46.90 9.68
CA ALA A 52 2.19 -45.45 9.45
C ALA A 52 3.26 -44.67 10.26
N ARG A 53 3.84 -45.29 11.30
CA ARG A 53 4.89 -44.68 12.15
C ARG A 53 6.09 -44.14 11.36
N LYS A 54 6.48 -44.79 10.26
CA LYS A 54 7.62 -44.35 9.42
C LYS A 54 7.34 -43.02 8.72
N ALA A 55 6.12 -42.85 8.20
CA ALA A 55 5.68 -41.60 7.57
C ALA A 55 5.53 -40.48 8.61
N LEU A 56 5.05 -40.82 9.82
CA LEU A 56 4.94 -39.89 10.92
C LEU A 56 6.31 -39.37 11.40
N PHE A 57 7.31 -40.24 11.50
CA PHE A 57 8.68 -39.81 11.85
C PHE A 57 9.26 -38.84 10.83
N LEU A 58 9.00 -39.07 9.54
CA LEU A 58 9.46 -38.16 8.48
C LEU A 58 8.77 -36.79 8.57
N GLY A 59 7.46 -36.77 8.81
CA GLY A 59 6.72 -35.53 9.04
C GLY A 59 7.16 -34.80 10.32
N ALA A 60 7.36 -35.53 11.42
CA ALA A 60 7.84 -34.98 12.69
C ALA A 60 9.26 -34.40 12.57
N LEU A 61 10.11 -34.99 11.72
CA LEU A 61 11.43 -34.47 11.41
C LEU A 61 11.36 -33.10 10.72
N GLY A 62 10.30 -32.82 9.96
CA GLY A 62 10.05 -31.52 9.31
C GLY A 62 9.55 -30.43 10.26
N CYS A 63 8.97 -30.80 11.41
CA CYS A 63 8.56 -29.83 12.43
C CYS A 63 9.76 -29.10 13.06
N ILE A 64 10.92 -29.77 13.16
CA ILE A 64 12.14 -29.20 13.76
C ILE A 64 12.65 -27.99 12.96
N PRO A 65 12.96 -28.10 11.64
CA PRO A 65 13.38 -26.94 10.86
C PRO A 65 12.28 -25.89 10.69
N LEU A 66 11.00 -26.28 10.73
CA LEU A 66 9.87 -25.34 10.69
C LEU A 66 9.83 -24.44 11.93
N VAL A 67 9.91 -25.03 13.14
CA VAL A 67 9.89 -24.28 14.41
C VAL A 67 11.15 -23.42 14.54
N VAL A 68 12.31 -23.95 14.17
CA VAL A 68 13.57 -23.18 14.17
C VAL A 68 13.51 -22.02 13.17
N GLY A 69 12.97 -22.26 11.97
CA GLY A 69 12.77 -21.22 10.96
C GLY A 69 11.81 -20.12 11.41
N LEU A 70 10.68 -20.49 12.02
CA LEU A 70 9.71 -19.54 12.61
C LEU A 70 10.31 -18.76 13.78
N ALA A 71 11.10 -19.39 14.65
CA ALA A 71 11.75 -18.73 15.78
C ALA A 71 12.85 -17.75 15.32
N MET A 72 13.62 -18.09 14.28
CA MET A 72 14.58 -17.16 13.67
C MET A 72 13.89 -16.01 12.94
N LEU A 73 12.75 -16.27 12.29
CA LEU A 73 11.95 -15.21 11.67
C LEU A 73 11.37 -14.27 12.73
N ALA A 74 10.83 -14.80 13.83
CA ALA A 74 10.30 -14.01 14.94
C ALA A 74 11.36 -13.14 15.61
N SER A 75 12.62 -13.61 15.70
CA SER A 75 13.71 -12.85 16.33
C SER A 75 14.30 -11.78 15.41
N ARG A 76 14.15 -11.90 14.09
CA ARG A 76 14.65 -10.93 13.11
C ARG A 76 13.61 -9.94 12.62
N ASP A 77 12.36 -10.39 12.46
CA ASP A 77 11.27 -9.62 11.86
C ASP A 77 9.92 -10.11 12.41
N SER A 78 9.57 -9.63 13.60
CA SER A 78 8.30 -9.96 14.28
C SER A 78 7.08 -9.52 13.48
N ALA A 79 7.19 -8.45 12.69
CA ALA A 79 6.11 -7.93 11.85
C ALA A 79 5.74 -8.91 10.72
N ARG A 80 6.73 -9.55 10.08
CA ARG A 80 6.44 -10.60 9.08
C ARG A 80 5.75 -11.83 9.68
N LEU A 81 6.15 -12.23 10.89
CA LEU A 81 5.51 -13.35 11.59
C LEU A 81 4.03 -13.03 11.87
N GLU A 82 3.76 -11.81 12.36
CA GLU A 82 2.40 -11.34 12.62
C GLU A 82 1.56 -11.29 11.34
N ALA A 83 2.12 -10.84 10.20
CA ALA A 83 1.43 -10.85 8.90
C ALA A 83 1.06 -12.26 8.41
N ILE A 84 1.95 -13.26 8.64
CA ILE A 84 1.69 -14.66 8.28
C ILE A 84 0.59 -15.27 9.17
N LEU A 85 0.66 -15.03 10.49
CA LEU A 85 -0.26 -15.59 11.48
C LEU A 85 -1.64 -14.93 11.46
N SER A 86 -1.70 -13.63 11.23
CA SER A 86 -2.95 -12.86 11.13
C SER A 86 -3.74 -13.14 9.84
N LEU A 87 -3.21 -14.00 8.95
CA LEU A 87 -3.78 -14.28 7.64
C LEU A 87 -4.00 -12.98 6.83
N GLN A 88 -3.20 -11.94 7.10
CA GLN A 88 -3.26 -10.69 6.35
C GLN A 88 -2.97 -10.91 4.86
N TRP A 89 -2.13 -11.89 4.51
CA TRP A 89 -1.92 -12.31 3.12
C TRP A 89 -3.20 -12.85 2.44
N LEU A 90 -4.14 -13.40 3.22
CA LEU A 90 -5.44 -13.87 2.73
C LEU A 90 -6.47 -12.72 2.68
N ARG A 91 -6.31 -11.72 3.55
CA ARG A 91 -6.91 -10.38 3.40
C ARG A 91 -6.03 -9.53 2.49
N SER A 92 -5.82 -10.00 1.26
CA SER A 92 -5.53 -9.05 0.20
C SER A 92 -6.73 -8.11 0.18
N GLU A 93 -6.58 -6.89 0.72
CA GLU A 93 -7.51 -5.82 0.42
C GLU A 93 -7.67 -5.88 -1.10
N PRO A 94 -8.90 -6.08 -1.61
CA PRO A 94 -9.09 -6.17 -3.04
C PRO A 94 -8.43 -4.94 -3.61
N VAL A 95 -7.41 -5.16 -4.45
CA VAL A 95 -6.78 -4.12 -5.26
C VAL A 95 -7.96 -3.39 -5.88
N ALA A 96 -8.30 -2.24 -5.30
CA ALA A 96 -9.41 -1.46 -5.78
C ALA A 96 -9.05 -1.22 -7.23
N ALA A 97 -9.95 -1.61 -8.14
CA ALA A 97 -9.84 -1.22 -9.53
C ALA A 97 -9.41 0.25 -9.55
N PRO A 98 -8.41 0.64 -10.36
CA PRO A 98 -7.86 1.97 -10.33
C PRO A 98 -9.03 2.96 -10.34
N GLU A 99 -9.27 3.58 -9.17
CA GLU A 99 -10.49 4.34 -8.94
C GLU A 99 -10.45 5.65 -9.75
N LEU A 100 -9.24 5.99 -10.21
CA LEU A 100 -8.86 7.09 -11.07
C LEU A 100 -8.71 6.60 -12.52
N ASP A 101 -9.39 7.29 -13.45
CA ASP A 101 -9.23 7.16 -14.90
C ASP A 101 -7.94 7.87 -15.35
N ILE A 102 -6.80 7.22 -15.13
CA ILE A 102 -5.48 7.73 -15.53
C ILE A 102 -5.13 7.17 -16.91
N ALA A 103 -5.31 7.99 -17.95
CA ALA A 103 -4.88 7.71 -19.31
C ALA A 103 -3.58 8.47 -19.64
N LEU A 104 -2.58 8.33 -18.77
CA LEU A 104 -1.25 8.91 -18.95
C LEU A 104 -0.33 7.91 -19.67
N ARG A 105 0.40 8.40 -20.68
CA ARG A 105 1.41 7.62 -21.39
C ARG A 105 2.71 8.38 -21.44
N GLY A 106 3.82 7.66 -21.45
CA GLY A 106 5.13 8.28 -21.56
C GLY A 106 6.25 7.43 -21.01
N GLU A 107 7.40 8.09 -20.92
CA GLU A 107 8.62 7.51 -20.36
C GLU A 107 9.13 8.36 -19.20
N LEU A 108 9.73 7.67 -18.23
CA LEU A 108 10.43 8.22 -17.08
C LEU A 108 11.76 7.48 -16.98
N ASP A 109 12.86 8.21 -17.11
CA ASP A 109 14.21 7.65 -17.27
C ASP A 109 14.30 6.62 -18.42
N GLY A 110 13.61 6.88 -19.53
CA GLY A 110 13.55 6.00 -20.70
C GLY A 110 12.80 4.68 -20.49
N GLN A 111 12.09 4.53 -19.36
CA GLN A 111 11.24 3.37 -19.09
C GLN A 111 9.78 3.79 -19.14
N ALA A 112 8.91 2.91 -19.63
CA ALA A 112 7.47 3.19 -19.66
C ALA A 112 6.96 3.50 -18.26
N PHE A 113 6.23 4.62 -18.13
CA PHE A 113 5.63 5.07 -16.89
C PHE A 113 4.11 5.01 -16.99
N ALA A 114 3.49 4.22 -16.11
CA ALA A 114 2.05 4.02 -16.05
C ALA A 114 1.56 4.19 -14.61
N PRO A 115 1.36 5.43 -14.13
CA PRO A 115 0.99 5.66 -12.75
C PRO A 115 -0.39 5.07 -12.44
N GLN A 116 -0.53 4.48 -11.26
CA GLN A 116 -1.79 3.95 -10.77
C GLN A 116 -2.41 4.83 -9.68
N GLN A 117 -1.61 5.70 -9.07
CA GLN A 117 -2.06 6.63 -8.03
C GLN A 117 -1.70 8.05 -8.45
N ALA A 118 -2.61 8.98 -8.18
CA ALA A 118 -2.41 10.37 -8.51
C ALA A 118 -3.16 11.28 -7.51
N GLU A 119 -2.43 12.23 -6.93
CA GLU A 119 -2.92 13.10 -5.85
C GLU A 119 -2.43 14.53 -6.05
N LEU A 120 -3.21 15.53 -5.60
CA LEU A 120 -2.81 16.93 -5.47
C LEU A 120 -3.17 17.45 -4.07
N ILE A 121 -2.21 17.34 -3.16
CA ILE A 121 -2.39 17.65 -1.73
C ILE A 121 -1.25 18.56 -1.28
N ASP A 122 -1.55 19.55 -0.44
CA ASP A 122 -0.58 20.52 0.10
C ASP A 122 0.29 21.21 -0.96
N GLY A 123 -0.28 21.46 -2.14
CA GLY A 123 0.37 22.07 -3.29
C GLY A 123 1.30 21.11 -4.05
N VAL A 124 1.28 19.81 -3.75
CA VAL A 124 2.13 18.81 -4.40
C VAL A 124 1.27 17.87 -5.25
N LEU A 125 1.45 17.93 -6.56
CA LEU A 125 0.91 16.93 -7.49
C LEU A 125 1.86 15.73 -7.47
N SER A 126 1.37 14.55 -7.08
CA SER A 126 2.12 13.30 -7.08
C SER A 126 1.50 12.31 -8.06
N LEU A 127 2.31 11.71 -8.93
CA LEU A 127 1.96 10.60 -9.81
C LEU A 127 2.85 9.43 -9.43
N ARG A 128 2.27 8.29 -9.02
CA ARG A 128 3.03 7.14 -8.49
C ARG A 128 2.72 5.87 -9.25
N GLU A 129 3.79 5.15 -9.58
CA GLU A 129 3.75 3.80 -10.10
C GLU A 129 4.29 2.82 -9.04
N GLY A 130 3.45 1.86 -8.64
CA GLY A 130 3.76 0.87 -7.61
C GLY A 130 2.82 0.95 -6.41
N GLN A 131 2.62 -0.19 -5.74
CA GLN A 131 1.74 -0.34 -4.57
C GLN A 131 2.54 -0.61 -3.27
N ASP A 132 3.86 -0.69 -3.36
CA ASP A 132 4.75 -0.94 -2.23
C ASP A 132 5.02 0.37 -1.44
N PHE A 133 5.59 0.26 -0.23
CA PHE A 133 6.04 1.42 0.57
C PHE A 133 6.94 2.39 -0.23
N TYR A 134 7.70 1.87 -1.19
CA TYR A 134 8.47 2.63 -2.16
C TYR A 134 7.78 2.58 -3.52
N ALA A 135 7.45 3.75 -4.08
CA ALA A 135 7.03 3.82 -5.47
C ALA A 135 8.19 3.37 -6.37
N ARG A 136 7.92 2.54 -7.37
CA ARG A 136 8.93 2.12 -8.35
C ARG A 136 9.37 3.30 -9.20
N ARG A 137 8.41 4.17 -9.55
CA ARG A 137 8.64 5.44 -10.24
C ARG A 137 7.63 6.46 -9.73
N GLU A 138 8.06 7.69 -9.57
CA GLU A 138 7.23 8.77 -9.06
C GLU A 138 7.61 10.11 -9.68
N VAL A 139 6.59 10.93 -9.94
CA VAL A 139 6.75 12.33 -10.31
C VAL A 139 6.03 13.18 -9.28
N ARG A 140 6.74 14.15 -8.69
CA ARG A 140 6.18 15.15 -7.79
C ARG A 140 6.37 16.53 -8.39
N ILE A 141 5.31 17.31 -8.43
CA ILE A 141 5.33 18.70 -8.90
C ILE A 141 4.83 19.57 -7.75
N ARG A 142 5.73 20.33 -7.15
CA ARG A 142 5.40 21.27 -6.08
C ARG A 142 5.00 22.61 -6.69
N LEU A 143 3.71 22.92 -6.64
CA LEU A 143 3.10 24.18 -7.02
C LEU A 143 3.39 25.26 -5.97
N ALA A 144 3.15 26.52 -6.32
CA ALA A 144 3.34 27.65 -5.39
C ALA A 144 2.31 27.67 -4.25
N ALA A 145 1.10 27.15 -4.49
CA ALA A 145 0.01 27.07 -3.51
C ALA A 145 -0.96 25.93 -3.88
N GLN A 146 -1.75 25.46 -2.90
CA GLN A 146 -2.85 24.52 -3.13
C GLN A 146 -3.96 25.21 -3.95
N PRO A 147 -4.38 24.65 -5.10
CA PRO A 147 -5.51 25.18 -5.84
C PRO A 147 -6.83 24.77 -5.18
N HIS A 148 -7.77 25.71 -5.06
CA HIS A 148 -9.12 25.48 -4.52
C HIS A 148 -10.19 25.35 -5.61
N GLY A 149 -9.79 25.08 -6.86
CA GLY A 149 -10.66 25.10 -8.03
C GLY A 149 -9.95 24.63 -9.30
N PRO A 150 -10.38 25.08 -10.49
CA PRO A 150 -9.71 24.68 -11.73
C PRO A 150 -8.24 25.10 -11.72
N LEU A 151 -7.37 24.19 -12.14
CA LEU A 151 -5.93 24.41 -12.21
C LEU A 151 -5.52 24.49 -13.68
N ARG A 152 -5.15 25.69 -14.13
CA ARG A 152 -4.51 25.89 -15.43
C ARG A 152 -3.12 26.46 -15.23
N LEU A 153 -2.11 25.76 -15.72
CA LEU A 153 -0.72 26.14 -15.58
C LEU A 153 0.06 25.76 -16.83
N ASP A 154 0.71 26.76 -17.42
CA ASP A 154 1.63 26.59 -18.54
C ASP A 154 3.00 27.11 -18.13
N VAL A 155 4.01 26.27 -18.27
CA VAL A 155 5.42 26.59 -17.99
C VAL A 155 6.26 26.15 -19.18
N LEU A 156 7.04 27.08 -19.70
CA LEU A 156 8.03 26.84 -20.74
C LEU A 156 9.47 26.85 -20.17
N PRO A 157 10.44 26.24 -20.86
CA PRO A 157 11.80 26.11 -20.36
C PRO A 157 12.47 27.46 -20.03
N ASP A 158 12.18 28.48 -20.84
CA ASP A 158 12.81 29.81 -20.79
C ASP A 158 12.04 30.84 -19.96
N ASP A 159 10.90 30.45 -19.36
CA ASP A 159 10.12 31.35 -18.54
C ASP A 159 10.94 31.93 -17.37
N ARG A 160 10.52 33.08 -16.85
CA ARG A 160 11.21 33.74 -15.73
C ARG A 160 10.24 33.88 -14.55
N GLY A 161 10.78 33.82 -13.34
CA GLY A 161 10.01 33.95 -12.10
C GLY A 161 9.82 32.64 -11.33
N PRO A 162 8.98 32.67 -10.27
CA PRO A 162 8.68 31.49 -9.46
C PRO A 162 7.94 30.46 -10.31
N ARG A 163 8.44 29.23 -10.32
CA ARG A 163 7.91 28.09 -11.07
C ARG A 163 7.75 26.89 -10.15
N PRO A 164 6.93 25.91 -10.54
CA PRO A 164 6.88 24.65 -9.83
C PRO A 164 8.25 23.99 -9.76
N VAL A 165 8.45 23.20 -8.72
CA VAL A 165 9.61 22.32 -8.64
C VAL A 165 9.17 20.94 -9.07
N VAL A 166 9.81 20.39 -10.09
CA VAL A 166 9.56 19.02 -10.56
C VAL A 166 10.61 18.11 -9.96
N GLU A 167 10.18 17.07 -9.27
CA GLU A 167 11.02 16.01 -8.73
C GLU A 167 10.60 14.69 -9.38
N VAL A 168 11.55 13.98 -9.94
CA VAL A 168 11.32 12.67 -10.54
C VAL A 168 12.17 11.66 -9.80
N SER A 169 11.56 10.57 -9.38
CA SER A 169 12.22 9.50 -8.64
C SER A 169 11.96 8.14 -9.27
N TRP A 170 12.97 7.29 -9.31
CA TRP A 170 12.86 5.94 -9.87
C TRP A 170 13.79 4.97 -9.16
N LEU A 171 13.35 3.72 -9.07
CA LEU A 171 14.15 2.62 -8.53
C LEU A 171 14.87 1.91 -9.68
N ALA A 172 16.20 2.02 -9.72
CA ALA A 172 17.00 1.33 -10.71
C ALA A 172 16.97 -0.21 -10.48
N PRO A 173 17.11 -1.03 -11.53
CA PRO A 173 17.14 -2.49 -11.39
C PRO A 173 18.27 -2.95 -10.44
N GLY A 174 17.92 -3.64 -9.36
CA GLY A 174 18.87 -4.15 -8.38
C GLY A 174 19.35 -3.12 -7.34
N ALA A 175 18.83 -1.90 -7.36
CA ALA A 175 19.05 -0.92 -6.31
C ALA A 175 18.04 -1.11 -5.17
N ASP A 176 18.49 -0.85 -3.94
CA ASP A 176 17.65 -0.88 -2.73
C ASP A 176 16.96 0.47 -2.44
N LEU A 177 17.48 1.55 -3.01
CA LEU A 177 17.00 2.92 -2.80
C LEU A 177 16.70 3.60 -4.14
N PRO A 178 15.65 4.44 -4.21
CA PRO A 178 15.34 5.17 -5.42
C PRO A 178 16.31 6.33 -5.63
N GLU A 179 16.64 6.59 -6.89
CA GLU A 179 17.29 7.81 -7.32
C GLU A 179 16.25 8.92 -7.45
N ALA A 180 16.65 10.17 -7.23
CA ALA A 180 15.76 11.32 -7.33
C ALA A 180 16.49 12.50 -7.98
N VAL A 181 15.83 13.11 -8.96
CA VAL A 181 16.30 14.33 -9.61
C VAL A 181 15.27 15.42 -9.39
N ARG A 182 15.76 16.59 -8.96
CA ARG A 182 14.96 17.79 -8.77
C ARG A 182 15.32 18.85 -9.82
N LEU A 183 14.32 19.32 -10.55
CA LEU A 183 14.40 20.36 -11.56
C LEU A 183 13.56 21.57 -11.16
N GLU A 184 14.21 22.73 -11.12
CA GLU A 184 13.54 24.01 -10.85
C GLU A 184 13.30 24.82 -12.13
N ARG A 185 13.89 24.39 -13.26
CA ARG A 185 13.81 25.06 -14.57
C ARG A 185 14.18 24.12 -15.72
N GLY A 186 13.98 24.58 -16.96
CA GLY A 186 14.40 23.87 -18.17
C GLY A 186 13.46 22.75 -18.62
N TYR A 187 12.28 22.65 -18.00
CA TYR A 187 11.24 21.70 -18.37
C TYR A 187 10.04 22.45 -18.98
N SER A 188 9.19 21.72 -19.69
CA SER A 188 7.87 22.20 -20.12
C SER A 188 6.79 21.48 -19.31
N LEU A 189 5.82 22.22 -18.79
CA LEU A 189 4.69 21.68 -18.04
C LEU A 189 3.40 22.36 -18.50
N HIS A 190 2.41 21.56 -18.86
CA HIS A 190 1.05 22.01 -19.12
C HIS A 190 0.07 21.20 -18.25
N LEU A 191 -0.76 21.92 -17.52
CA LEU A 191 -1.86 21.40 -16.71
C LEU A 191 -3.13 22.16 -17.09
N ASP A 192 -4.20 21.44 -17.42
CA ASP A 192 -5.54 21.99 -17.55
C ASP A 192 -6.52 21.03 -16.86
N LEU A 193 -6.71 21.22 -15.56
CA LEU A 193 -7.50 20.35 -14.70
C LEU A 193 -8.75 21.07 -14.21
N ARG A 194 -9.88 20.36 -14.21
CA ARG A 194 -11.18 20.85 -13.75
C ARG A 194 -11.65 20.07 -12.54
N PRO A 195 -12.31 20.73 -11.57
CA PRO A 195 -12.86 20.06 -10.40
C PRO A 195 -14.00 19.11 -10.81
N GLU A 196 -13.96 17.90 -10.25
CA GLU A 196 -14.97 16.87 -10.36
C GLU A 196 -15.32 16.40 -8.94
N ALA A 197 -16.60 16.53 -8.56
CA ALA A 197 -17.04 16.16 -7.22
C ALA A 197 -16.87 14.65 -6.99
N PRO A 198 -16.61 14.18 -5.74
CA PRO A 198 -16.55 14.98 -4.51
C PRO A 198 -15.17 15.60 -4.21
N ASN A 199 -14.07 14.97 -4.63
CA ASN A 199 -12.70 15.33 -4.24
C ASN A 199 -11.68 15.09 -5.36
N ARG A 200 -12.07 15.31 -6.62
CA ARG A 200 -11.24 14.98 -7.78
C ARG A 200 -10.93 16.19 -8.66
N LEU A 201 -9.80 16.11 -9.36
CA LEU A 201 -9.44 17.00 -10.45
C LEU A 201 -9.16 16.16 -11.68
N ARG A 202 -9.79 16.49 -12.81
CA ARG A 202 -9.61 15.76 -14.06
C ARG A 202 -9.22 16.69 -15.19
N GLY A 203 -8.27 16.25 -16.02
CA GLY A 203 -7.94 16.99 -17.23
C GLY A 203 -6.61 16.60 -17.85
N ASP A 204 -6.09 17.51 -18.67
CA ASP A 204 -4.95 17.24 -19.52
C ASP A 204 -3.64 17.56 -18.78
N PHE A 205 -2.65 16.69 -18.97
CA PHE A 205 -1.32 16.76 -18.37
C PHE A 205 -0.25 16.52 -19.42
N HIS A 206 0.76 17.38 -19.42
CA HIS A 206 1.93 17.22 -20.26
C HIS A 206 3.18 17.71 -19.52
N LEU A 207 4.18 16.85 -19.42
CA LEU A 207 5.48 17.15 -18.80
C LEU A 207 6.60 16.65 -19.72
N VAL A 208 7.52 17.55 -20.06
CA VAL A 208 8.72 17.22 -20.84
C VAL A 208 9.94 17.75 -20.11
N LEU A 209 10.87 16.86 -19.79
CA LEU A 209 12.15 17.22 -19.18
C LEU A 209 13.25 17.38 -20.25
N PRO A 210 14.40 18.00 -19.91
CA PRO A 210 15.58 18.00 -20.76
C PRO A 210 15.96 16.59 -21.24
N THR A 211 16.52 16.51 -22.45
CA THR A 211 16.79 15.24 -23.16
C THR A 211 17.66 14.26 -22.37
N GLN A 212 18.55 14.74 -21.49
CA GLN A 212 19.37 13.86 -20.65
C GLN A 212 18.56 12.98 -19.68
N TYR A 213 17.34 13.37 -19.34
CA TYR A 213 16.48 12.65 -18.39
C TYR A 213 15.51 11.68 -19.05
N ARG A 214 15.43 11.69 -20.40
CA ARG A 214 14.55 10.78 -21.18
C ARG A 214 13.14 10.64 -20.58
N THR A 215 12.57 11.78 -20.20
CA THR A 215 11.27 11.82 -19.51
C THR A 215 10.31 12.70 -20.28
N THR A 216 9.22 12.08 -20.74
CA THR A 216 8.13 12.74 -21.48
C THR A 216 6.84 12.04 -21.11
N LEU A 217 5.92 12.77 -20.50
CA LEU A 217 4.66 12.27 -20.00
C LEU A 217 3.52 13.09 -20.59
N SER A 218 2.50 12.45 -21.12
CA SER A 218 1.39 13.11 -21.79
C SER A 218 0.11 12.30 -21.68
N GLY A 219 -1.01 12.96 -21.47
CA GLY A 219 -2.31 12.33 -21.51
C GLY A 219 -3.31 13.00 -20.58
N ARG A 220 -4.31 12.22 -20.19
CA ARG A 220 -5.34 12.66 -19.26
C ARG A 220 -5.11 12.01 -17.91
N ILE A 221 -5.24 12.81 -16.85
CA ILE A 221 -5.12 12.36 -15.48
C ILE A 221 -6.37 12.69 -14.70
N GLU A 222 -6.61 11.89 -13.67
CA GLU A 222 -7.56 12.15 -12.61
C GLU A 222 -6.77 12.11 -11.30
N LEU A 223 -6.94 13.12 -10.45
CA LEU A 223 -6.21 13.32 -9.21
C LEU A 223 -7.18 13.40 -8.04
N TYR A 224 -6.81 12.86 -6.89
CA TYR A 224 -7.49 13.19 -5.63
C TYR A 224 -6.99 14.51 -5.03
N THR A 225 -7.89 15.32 -4.47
CA THR A 225 -7.56 16.57 -3.76
C THR A 225 -7.45 16.40 -2.24
N ASP A 226 -7.88 15.26 -1.71
CA ASP A 226 -7.76 14.83 -0.32
C ASP A 226 -7.65 13.30 -0.27
N ARG A 227 -7.26 12.71 0.87
CA ARG A 227 -7.25 11.24 1.05
C ARG A 227 -8.52 10.73 1.71
N LEU A 228 -9.63 11.44 1.55
CA LEU A 228 -10.93 10.97 2.03
C LEU A 228 -11.52 10.00 1.01
N ARG A 229 -11.95 8.85 1.52
CA ARG A 229 -12.71 7.89 0.72
C ARG A 229 -14.19 8.24 0.81
N TYR A 230 -14.89 8.22 -0.32
CA TYR A 230 -16.34 8.48 -0.36
C TYR A 230 -17.10 7.20 -0.72
N ARG A 231 -18.23 6.96 -0.06
CA ARG A 231 -19.21 5.92 -0.40
C ARG A 231 -20.59 6.56 -0.46
N ASP A 232 -21.30 6.38 -1.57
CA ASP A 232 -22.62 6.99 -1.81
C ASP A 232 -22.64 8.52 -1.58
N GLY A 233 -21.54 9.20 -1.94
CA GLY A 233 -21.38 10.64 -1.78
C GLY A 233 -21.10 11.12 -0.36
N GLN A 234 -20.94 10.22 0.61
CA GLN A 234 -20.56 10.53 1.99
C GLN A 234 -19.15 10.03 2.31
N VAL A 235 -18.44 10.71 3.22
CA VAL A 235 -17.12 10.29 3.67
C VAL A 235 -17.22 8.96 4.42
N ASP A 236 -16.44 7.96 3.99
CA ASP A 236 -16.29 6.66 4.64
C ASP A 236 -15.44 6.82 5.90
N THR A 237 -16.10 7.05 7.04
CA THR A 237 -15.45 7.23 8.35
C THR A 237 -14.73 5.98 8.87
N ARG A 238 -14.85 4.84 8.19
CA ARG A 238 -14.15 3.59 8.51
C ARG A 238 -12.88 3.41 7.70
N PHE A 239 -12.58 4.31 6.76
CA PHE A 239 -11.35 4.26 5.99
C PHE A 239 -10.17 4.66 6.87
N ASP A 240 -9.17 3.79 6.96
CA ASP A 240 -8.01 4.00 7.81
C ASP A 240 -7.03 4.97 7.15
N SER A 241 -7.20 6.27 7.43
CA SER A 241 -6.31 7.33 6.94
C SER A 241 -6.26 8.50 7.92
N ALA A 242 -5.13 9.20 7.93
CA ALA A 242 -4.95 10.44 8.70
C ALA A 242 -6.03 11.48 8.38
N ASP A 243 -6.38 11.62 7.10
CA ASP A 243 -7.40 12.56 6.64
C ASP A 243 -8.79 12.20 7.16
N THR A 244 -9.14 10.91 7.17
CA THR A 244 -10.42 10.44 7.72
C THR A 244 -10.48 10.68 9.23
N LEU A 245 -9.38 10.47 9.95
CA LEU A 245 -9.29 10.79 11.38
C LEU A 245 -9.44 12.30 11.63
N ALA A 246 -8.76 13.15 10.85
CA ALA A 246 -8.90 14.60 10.92
C ALA A 246 -10.35 15.05 10.63
N TYR A 247 -11.01 14.44 9.64
CA TYR A 247 -12.41 14.69 9.32
C TYR A 247 -13.33 14.34 10.50
N VAL A 248 -13.19 13.14 11.07
CA VAL A 248 -14.00 12.69 12.21
C VAL A 248 -13.78 13.56 13.45
N LEU A 249 -12.54 13.94 13.74
CA LEU A 249 -12.21 14.84 14.85
C LEU A 249 -12.83 16.22 14.68
N ARG A 250 -12.74 16.79 13.46
CA ARG A 250 -13.35 18.09 13.16
C ARG A 250 -14.86 18.04 13.34
N ASP A 251 -15.51 17.02 12.79
CA ASP A 251 -16.96 16.82 12.92
C ASP A 251 -17.38 16.63 14.39
N TYR A 252 -16.61 15.88 15.19
CA TYR A 252 -16.86 15.75 16.63
C TYR A 252 -16.71 17.09 17.37
N LEU A 253 -15.63 17.83 17.13
CA LEU A 253 -15.37 19.12 17.79
C LEU A 253 -16.42 20.18 17.41
N GLN A 254 -16.84 20.23 16.15
CA GLN A 254 -17.91 21.14 15.70
C GLN A 254 -19.23 20.85 16.41
N ARG A 255 -19.58 19.57 16.59
CA ARG A 255 -20.76 19.16 17.35
C ARG A 255 -20.63 19.48 18.84
N ARG A 256 -19.43 19.39 19.40
CA ARG A 256 -19.15 19.69 20.81
C ARG A 256 -19.13 21.18 21.13
N PHE A 257 -18.64 22.00 20.21
CA PHE A 257 -18.43 23.44 20.34
C PHE A 257 -19.13 24.23 19.21
N PRO A 258 -20.47 24.24 19.16
CA PRO A 258 -21.21 24.92 18.11
C PRO A 258 -20.94 26.43 18.10
N GLY A 259 -20.71 27.00 16.91
CA GLY A 259 -20.54 28.45 16.71
C GLY A 259 -19.15 29.01 17.03
N ARG A 260 -18.16 28.15 17.33
CA ARG A 260 -16.78 28.53 17.61
C ARG A 260 -15.89 28.30 16.39
N GLN A 261 -14.90 29.16 16.16
CA GLN A 261 -13.92 28.97 15.10
C GLN A 261 -12.88 27.93 15.55
N LEU A 262 -12.86 26.79 14.87
CA LEU A 262 -11.99 25.66 15.19
C LEU A 262 -10.83 25.58 14.21
N GLU A 263 -9.61 25.60 14.72
CA GLU A 263 -8.40 25.29 13.95
C GLU A 263 -7.73 24.05 14.54
N LEU A 264 -7.67 22.99 13.73
CA LEU A 264 -6.89 21.79 14.04
C LEU A 264 -5.45 22.03 13.57
N PRO A 265 -4.43 21.85 14.41
CA PRO A 265 -3.04 21.88 13.95
C PRO A 265 -2.84 20.78 12.90
N ALA A 266 -2.09 21.09 11.84
CA ALA A 266 -1.76 20.18 10.76
C ALA A 266 -0.83 19.02 11.17
N SER A 267 -0.61 18.83 12.48
CA SER A 267 0.13 17.71 13.03
C SER A 267 -0.48 16.41 12.51
N ARG A 268 0.36 15.63 11.80
CA ARG A 268 0.01 14.32 11.25
C ARG A 268 -0.61 13.46 12.34
N LEU A 269 -1.91 13.28 12.24
CA LEU A 269 -2.64 12.30 13.03
C LEU A 269 -2.28 10.94 12.42
N GLU A 270 -1.27 10.27 12.97
CA GLU A 270 -0.93 8.93 12.51
C GLU A 270 -1.97 7.94 13.05
N PRO A 271 -2.63 7.13 12.20
CA PRO A 271 -3.51 6.08 12.67
C PRO A 271 -2.66 5.03 13.39
N LEU A 272 -2.68 5.09 14.73
CA LEU A 272 -1.94 4.18 15.58
C LEU A 272 -2.92 3.18 16.21
N GLY A 273 -3.09 2.04 15.55
CA GLY A 273 -3.62 0.81 16.17
C GLY A 273 -5.05 0.86 16.72
N SER A 274 -5.44 -0.27 17.32
CA SER A 274 -6.85 -0.67 17.44
C SER A 274 -7.69 0.10 18.47
N ILE A 275 -7.10 0.77 19.46
CA ILE A 275 -7.78 1.60 20.46
C ILE A 275 -6.77 2.62 21.00
N MET A 276 -6.99 3.92 20.79
CA MET A 276 -6.10 4.96 21.30
C MET A 276 -6.85 6.19 21.81
N GLN A 277 -6.40 6.73 22.93
CA GLN A 277 -6.68 8.10 23.37
C GLN A 277 -5.72 9.02 22.63
N VAL A 278 -6.25 9.85 21.72
CA VAL A 278 -5.44 10.80 20.96
C VAL A 278 -5.43 12.12 21.74
N PRO A 279 -4.29 12.54 22.33
CA PRO A 279 -4.18 13.87 22.91
C PRO A 279 -4.34 14.89 21.78
N LEU A 280 -5.31 15.79 21.92
CA LEU A 280 -5.71 16.71 20.87
C LEU A 280 -5.43 18.15 21.31
N ASP A 281 -4.42 18.74 20.69
CA ASP A 281 -4.23 20.19 20.72
C ASP A 281 -5.08 20.82 19.61
N PHE A 282 -5.90 21.82 19.92
CA PHE A 282 -6.69 22.56 18.91
C PHE A 282 -6.88 24.01 19.35
N ARG A 283 -7.17 24.91 18.41
CA ARG A 283 -7.50 26.31 18.73
C ARG A 283 -8.99 26.54 18.61
N LEU A 284 -9.54 27.25 19.59
CA LEU A 284 -10.93 27.63 19.67
C LEU A 284 -11.01 29.14 19.83
N ASP A 285 -11.52 29.84 18.82
CA ASP A 285 -11.49 31.32 18.72
C ASP A 285 -10.09 31.92 18.92
N GLY A 286 -9.05 31.20 18.49
CA GLY A 286 -7.65 31.61 18.61
C GLY A 286 -6.96 31.21 19.92
N GLU A 287 -7.69 30.72 20.92
CA GLU A 287 -7.13 30.19 22.18
C GLU A 287 -6.77 28.72 22.05
N ALA A 288 -5.57 28.34 22.51
CA ALA A 288 -5.12 26.95 22.51
C ALA A 288 -5.85 26.14 23.58
N GLN A 289 -6.38 24.99 23.19
CA GLN A 289 -7.03 24.01 24.05
C GLN A 289 -6.39 22.63 23.89
N HIS A 290 -6.50 21.82 24.94
CA HIS A 290 -5.96 20.47 25.02
C HIS A 290 -7.07 19.53 25.50
N LEU A 291 -7.25 18.38 24.82
CA LEU A 291 -8.25 17.35 25.15
C LEU A 291 -7.65 15.95 25.13
#